data_AF-A0A8H7E421-F1
#
_entry.id   AF-A0A8H7E421-F1
#
_cell.length_a   1.000
_cell.length_b   1.000
_cell.length_c   1.000
_cell.angle_alpha   90.00
_cell.angle_beta   90.00
_cell.angle_gamma   90.00
#
_symmetry.space_group_name_H-M   'P 1'
#
loop_
_entity.id
_entity.type
_entity.pdbx_description
1 polymer ?
#
loop_
_entity_poly.entity_id
_entity_poly.type
_entity_poly.pdbx_seq_one_letter_code
_entity_poly.pdbx_strand_id
1 'polypeptide(L)'
;MINECSLTLATVKYPVVIDGNKSTITLEPNTSILDDEVDGYGNVIVENRQGPTTLGGIYRTLDNKFNSSAHLRFVGAVGYEFLTKGATAVQYVKTDEMMKTDGPFNQGFCAVMFGDPTNDILASARELMFRTAIAAATTNSSIQAQSVPASQIASRAVYASHYHFLAIATLVTAVAVLLVLVTFHGYWHLGRRTTMSPVETAKAFNAPLLRNADSNAEVEVLVKELGPYDVRYGAVGCGPGGEVSATAAKEFSQVTTTLLASDAPHQMRLEFNNQALTQLPRKGWRFSG
;
A
#
# COMPACT_ATOMS: atom_id res chain seq x y z
N MET A 1 13.20 -40.82 -38.00
CA MET A 1 12.03 -40.46 -38.82
C MET A 1 12.29 -39.10 -39.41
N ILE A 2 12.07 -38.92 -40.71
CA ILE A 2 12.10 -37.61 -41.36
C ILE A 2 10.66 -37.10 -41.27
N ASN A 3 10.44 -36.02 -40.51
CA ASN A 3 9.15 -35.36 -40.46
C ASN A 3 9.09 -34.40 -41.66
N GLU A 4 8.26 -34.71 -42.64
CA GLU A 4 7.97 -33.78 -43.73
C GLU A 4 6.96 -32.74 -43.23
N CYS A 5 7.41 -31.49 -43.09
CA CYS A 5 6.57 -30.35 -42.74
C CYS A 5 6.44 -29.45 -43.97
N SER A 6 5.20 -29.24 -44.43
CA SER A 6 4.89 -28.29 -45.50
C SER A 6 4.32 -27.02 -44.89
N LEU A 7 5.00 -25.90 -45.11
CA LEU A 7 4.52 -24.58 -44.70
C LEU A 7 3.83 -23.91 -45.89
N THR A 8 2.60 -23.43 -45.66
CA THR A 8 1.83 -22.69 -46.64
C THR A 8 1.54 -21.28 -46.12
N LEU A 9 1.39 -20.33 -47.04
CA LEU A 9 1.04 -18.96 -46.67
C LEU A 9 -0.42 -18.95 -46.23
N ALA A 10 -0.69 -18.37 -45.06
CA ALA A 10 -2.03 -18.24 -44.53
C ALA A 10 -2.18 -16.97 -43.69
N THR A 11 -3.39 -16.44 -43.65
CA THR A 11 -3.83 -15.46 -42.68
C THR A 11 -4.37 -16.19 -41.47
N VAL A 12 -3.87 -15.85 -40.29
CA VAL A 12 -4.06 -16.62 -39.07
C VAL A 12 -4.51 -15.70 -37.94
N LYS A 13 -5.45 -16.17 -37.11
CA LYS A 13 -5.90 -15.52 -35.87
C LYS A 13 -5.10 -16.08 -34.70
N TYR A 14 -4.39 -15.18 -34.02
CA TYR A 14 -3.58 -15.54 -32.86
C TYR A 14 -4.38 -15.38 -31.56
N PRO A 15 -4.29 -16.34 -30.62
CA PRO A 15 -4.76 -16.15 -29.26
C PRO A 15 -3.80 -15.20 -28.52
N VAL A 16 -4.34 -14.05 -28.08
CA VAL A 16 -3.55 -12.98 -27.47
C VAL A 16 -4.12 -12.59 -26.11
N VAL A 17 -3.22 -12.18 -25.22
CA VAL A 17 -3.55 -11.60 -23.93
C VAL A 17 -3.11 -10.14 -23.94
N ILE A 18 -4.04 -9.25 -23.59
CA ILE A 18 -3.79 -7.82 -23.46
C ILE A 18 -3.63 -7.51 -21.98
N ASP A 19 -2.41 -7.18 -21.55
CA ASP A 19 -2.15 -6.70 -20.20
C ASP A 19 -2.31 -5.17 -20.18
N GLY A 20 -3.47 -4.71 -19.71
CA GLY A 20 -3.79 -3.29 -19.59
C GLY A 20 -2.94 -2.54 -18.56
N ASN A 21 -2.30 -3.22 -17.61
CA ASN A 21 -1.43 -2.58 -16.63
C ASN A 21 -0.03 -2.31 -17.20
N LYS A 22 0.44 -3.21 -18.07
CA LYS A 22 1.75 -3.08 -18.74
C LYS A 22 1.65 -2.44 -20.12
N SER A 23 0.44 -2.18 -20.62
CA SER A 23 0.18 -1.73 -21.98
C SER A 23 0.85 -2.63 -23.03
N THR A 24 0.89 -3.93 -22.77
CA THR A 24 1.54 -4.92 -23.64
C THR A 24 0.52 -5.90 -24.19
N ILE A 25 0.71 -6.28 -25.44
CA ILE A 25 -0.02 -7.37 -26.10
C ILE A 25 0.98 -8.51 -26.29
N THR A 26 0.63 -9.71 -25.81
CA THR A 26 1.48 -10.90 -25.92
C THR A 26 0.66 -12.08 -26.43
N LEU A 27 1.32 -13.05 -27.06
CA LEU A 27 0.70 -14.36 -27.32
C LEU A 27 0.33 -15.02 -25.99
N GLU A 28 -0.73 -15.82 -26.00
CA GLU A 28 -1.14 -16.59 -24.83
C GLU A 28 -0.09 -17.69 -24.52
N PRO A 29 0.47 -17.76 -23.30
CA PRO A 29 1.68 -18.54 -23.00
C PRO A 29 1.50 -20.07 -23.12
N ASN A 30 0.26 -20.57 -23.09
CA ASN A 30 -0.05 -22.00 -23.18
C ASN A 30 -0.57 -22.42 -24.56
N THR A 31 -0.37 -21.59 -25.57
CA THR A 31 -0.83 -21.86 -26.94
C THR A 31 0.35 -22.13 -27.86
N SER A 32 0.14 -22.99 -28.84
CA SER A 32 1.10 -23.35 -29.89
C SER A 32 0.61 -22.88 -31.26
N ILE A 33 1.43 -23.08 -32.29
CA ILE A 33 1.03 -22.84 -33.69
C ILE A 33 -0.16 -23.71 -34.13
N LEU A 34 -0.40 -24.83 -33.43
CA LEU A 34 -1.51 -25.74 -33.73
C LEU A 34 -2.85 -25.25 -33.17
N ASP A 35 -2.81 -24.34 -32.19
CA ASP A 35 -4.00 -23.74 -31.58
C ASP A 35 -4.44 -22.47 -32.32
N ASP A 36 -3.65 -22.04 -33.31
CA ASP A 36 -3.95 -20.87 -34.12
C ASP A 36 -5.03 -21.19 -35.18
N GLU A 37 -6.02 -20.30 -35.33
CA GLU A 37 -7.11 -20.49 -36.30
C GLU A 37 -6.73 -19.88 -37.65
N VAL A 38 -6.79 -20.67 -38.71
CA VAL A 38 -6.53 -20.19 -40.08
C VAL A 38 -7.79 -19.53 -40.64
N ASP A 39 -7.71 -18.24 -40.97
CA ASP A 39 -8.81 -17.46 -41.56
C ASP A 39 -8.86 -17.64 -43.09
N GLY A 40 -7.70 -17.82 -43.73
CA GLY A 40 -7.63 -18.08 -45.16
C GLY A 40 -6.23 -18.44 -45.63
N TYR A 41 -6.16 -19.23 -46.69
CA TYR A 41 -4.89 -19.57 -47.34
C TYR A 41 -4.54 -18.54 -48.41
N GLY A 42 -3.30 -18.10 -48.41
CA GLY A 42 -2.75 -17.23 -49.44
C GLY A 42 -2.10 -18.04 -50.56
N ASN A 43 -2.33 -17.63 -51.81
CA ASN A 43 -1.59 -18.21 -52.94
C ASN A 43 -0.22 -17.54 -53.03
N VAL A 44 0.84 -18.35 -52.97
CA VAL A 44 2.19 -17.89 -53.27
C VAL A 44 2.35 -17.89 -54.78
N ILE A 45 2.22 -16.72 -55.41
CA ILE A 45 2.68 -16.57 -56.78
C ILE A 45 4.20 -16.42 -56.68
N VAL A 46 4.93 -17.48 -57.02
CA VAL A 46 6.39 -17.46 -57.11
C VAL A 46 6.77 -16.67 -58.35
N GLU A 47 6.64 -15.36 -58.28
CA GLU A 47 7.23 -14.49 -59.28
C GLU A 47 8.72 -14.36 -58.94
N ASN A 48 9.59 -14.75 -59.87
CA ASN A 48 11.04 -14.49 -59.80
C ASN A 48 11.32 -12.97 -59.96
N ARG A 49 10.75 -12.14 -59.08
CA ARG A 49 11.03 -10.71 -59.03
C ARG A 49 12.19 -10.47 -58.07
N GLN A 50 13.23 -9.85 -58.60
CA GLN A 50 14.34 -9.35 -57.83
C GLN A 50 13.92 -8.03 -57.17
N GLY A 51 13.68 -8.05 -55.86
CA GLY A 51 13.17 -6.89 -55.13
C GLY A 51 12.81 -7.18 -53.67
N PRO A 52 12.39 -6.17 -52.90
CA PRO A 52 11.96 -6.35 -51.52
C PRO A 52 10.71 -7.24 -51.46
N THR A 53 10.77 -8.29 -50.64
CA THR A 53 9.64 -9.21 -50.41
C THR A 53 9.04 -8.98 -49.03
N THR A 54 7.75 -9.30 -48.87
CA THR A 54 7.01 -9.12 -47.61
C THR A 54 7.50 -10.06 -46.51
N LEU A 55 7.85 -11.30 -46.85
CA LEU A 55 8.37 -12.31 -45.91
C LEU A 55 9.91 -12.40 -45.87
N GLY A 56 10.64 -11.72 -46.76
CA GLY A 56 12.09 -11.86 -46.86
C GLY A 56 12.85 -11.44 -45.59
N GLY A 57 12.35 -10.43 -44.89
CA GLY A 57 12.93 -10.00 -43.60
C GLY A 57 12.75 -11.05 -42.50
N ILE A 58 11.58 -11.69 -42.45
CA ILE A 58 11.27 -12.78 -41.51
C ILE A 58 12.16 -13.97 -41.81
N TYR A 59 12.23 -14.38 -43.09
CA TYR A 59 13.13 -15.45 -43.54
C TYR A 59 14.58 -15.18 -43.15
N ARG A 60 15.11 -13.99 -43.44
CA ARG A 60 16.51 -13.65 -43.12
C ARG A 60 16.80 -13.67 -41.63
N THR A 61 15.84 -13.27 -40.80
CA THR A 61 15.99 -13.30 -39.34
C THR A 61 16.01 -14.73 -38.82
N LEU A 62 15.12 -15.58 -39.32
CA LEU A 62 15.06 -16.99 -38.95
C LEU A 62 16.27 -17.77 -39.46
N ASP A 63 16.70 -17.53 -40.70
CA ASP A 63 17.92 -18.12 -41.28
C ASP A 63 19.13 -17.73 -40.43
N ASN A 64 19.33 -16.45 -40.11
CA ASN A 64 20.44 -16.03 -39.24
C ASN A 64 20.41 -16.66 -37.85
N LYS A 65 19.21 -16.95 -37.31
CA LYS A 65 19.05 -17.52 -35.96
C LYS A 65 19.23 -19.04 -35.94
N PHE A 66 18.70 -19.74 -36.93
CA PHE A 66 18.54 -21.20 -36.92
C PHE A 66 19.40 -21.95 -37.94
N ASN A 67 20.00 -21.28 -38.91
CA ASN A 67 20.89 -21.90 -39.89
C ASN A 67 22.13 -22.42 -39.18
N SER A 68 22.17 -23.75 -39.05
CA SER A 68 23.26 -24.45 -38.40
C SER A 68 23.46 -25.82 -39.01
N SER A 69 24.69 -26.32 -38.92
CA SER A 69 25.03 -27.68 -39.30
C SER A 69 25.97 -28.29 -38.27
N ALA A 70 25.85 -29.60 -38.07
CA ALA A 70 26.77 -30.39 -37.27
C ALA A 70 27.29 -31.55 -38.10
N HIS A 71 28.61 -31.73 -38.07
CA HIS A 71 29.31 -32.78 -38.79
C HIS A 71 30.20 -33.54 -37.82
N LEU A 72 29.99 -34.85 -37.73
CA LEU A 72 30.87 -35.75 -37.02
C LEU A 72 31.76 -36.46 -38.05
N ARG A 73 33.07 -36.38 -37.88
CA ARG A 73 34.01 -37.10 -38.75
C ARG A 73 35.09 -37.80 -37.94
N PHE A 74 35.61 -38.91 -38.46
CA PHE A 74 36.74 -39.61 -37.86
C PHE A 74 38.07 -39.07 -38.42
N VAL A 75 38.98 -38.64 -37.54
CA VAL A 75 40.25 -38.00 -37.90
C VAL A 75 41.48 -38.86 -37.54
N GLY A 76 41.31 -40.18 -37.44
CA GLY A 76 42.42 -41.11 -37.22
C GLY A 76 42.84 -41.21 -35.76
N ALA A 77 44.13 -41.01 -35.46
CA ALA A 77 44.72 -41.27 -34.13
C ALA A 77 44.12 -40.42 -32.99
N VAL A 78 43.48 -39.28 -33.30
CA VAL A 78 42.82 -38.39 -32.33
C VAL A 78 41.36 -38.78 -32.08
N GLY A 79 40.79 -39.68 -32.88
CA GLY A 79 39.42 -40.18 -32.74
C GLY A 79 38.39 -39.41 -33.59
N TYR A 80 37.21 -39.15 -33.01
CA TYR A 80 36.14 -38.41 -33.67
C TYR A 80 36.27 -36.91 -33.40
N GLU A 81 36.04 -36.10 -34.43
CA GLU A 81 35.94 -34.65 -34.34
C GLU A 81 34.51 -34.21 -34.63
N PHE A 82 34.00 -33.29 -33.81
CA PHE A 82 32.69 -32.68 -33.95
C PHE A 82 32.84 -31.24 -34.43
N LEU A 83 32.50 -31.00 -35.70
CA LEU A 83 32.49 -29.66 -36.29
C LEU A 83 31.06 -29.13 -36.30
N THR A 84 30.87 -27.92 -35.80
CA THR A 84 29.57 -27.25 -35.86
C THR A 84 29.69 -25.89 -36.51
N LYS A 85 28.64 -25.52 -37.24
CA LYS A 85 28.44 -24.19 -37.81
C LYS A 85 27.13 -23.66 -37.27
N GLY A 86 27.13 -22.44 -36.73
CA GLY A 86 25.96 -21.86 -36.08
C GLY A 86 25.72 -22.41 -34.66
N ALA A 87 24.83 -21.77 -33.91
CA ALA A 87 24.60 -22.06 -32.50
C ALA A 87 23.52 -23.11 -32.25
N THR A 88 22.51 -23.20 -33.13
CA THR A 88 21.31 -24.02 -32.93
C THR A 88 21.65 -25.51 -32.84
N ALA A 89 22.50 -26.03 -33.73
CA ALA A 89 22.87 -27.44 -33.71
C ALA A 89 23.41 -27.90 -32.34
N VAL A 90 24.21 -27.09 -31.65
CA VAL A 90 24.77 -27.42 -30.33
C VAL A 90 23.71 -27.36 -29.23
N GLN A 91 22.72 -26.47 -29.34
CA GLN A 91 21.64 -26.33 -28.34
C GLN A 91 20.74 -27.56 -28.25
N TYR A 92 20.60 -28.30 -29.35
CA TYR A 92 19.75 -29.49 -29.41
C TYR A 92 20.53 -30.80 -29.27
N VAL A 93 21.84 -30.77 -29.00
CA VAL A 93 22.60 -31.99 -28.71
C VAL A 93 22.16 -32.58 -27.37
N LYS A 94 21.79 -33.86 -27.36
CA LYS A 94 21.51 -34.63 -26.14
C LYS A 94 22.83 -35.13 -25.56
N THR A 95 23.30 -34.48 -24.50
CA THR A 95 24.58 -34.82 -23.83
C THR A 95 24.48 -36.03 -22.90
N ASP A 96 23.28 -36.40 -22.48
CA ASP A 96 23.04 -37.43 -21.45
C ASP A 96 23.47 -38.84 -21.89
N GLU A 97 23.46 -39.10 -23.21
CA GLU A 97 23.91 -40.36 -23.79
C GLU A 97 25.37 -40.33 -24.22
N MET A 98 25.95 -39.13 -24.37
CA MET A 98 27.37 -38.96 -24.70
C MET A 98 28.30 -39.31 -23.52
N MET A 99 27.79 -39.29 -22.29
CA MET A 99 28.56 -39.54 -21.07
C MET A 99 28.39 -40.95 -20.47
N LYS A 100 27.65 -41.85 -21.12
CA LYS A 100 27.46 -43.22 -20.60
C LYS A 100 28.67 -44.11 -20.94
N THR A 101 29.43 -44.45 -19.90
CA THR A 101 30.75 -45.12 -19.97
C THR A 101 30.69 -46.65 -20.02
N ASP A 102 29.51 -47.28 -20.04
CA ASP A 102 29.37 -48.71 -19.73
C ASP A 102 29.19 -49.63 -20.96
N GLY A 103 29.47 -49.13 -22.17
CA GLY A 103 29.45 -49.95 -23.39
C GLY A 103 30.79 -50.68 -23.63
N PRO A 104 30.80 -51.92 -24.19
CA PRO A 104 32.03 -52.70 -24.48
C PRO A 104 32.93 -52.09 -25.57
N PHE A 105 32.57 -50.90 -26.06
CA PHE A 105 33.39 -50.05 -26.88
C PHE A 105 33.32 -48.65 -26.26
N ASN A 106 34.45 -47.97 -26.12
CA ASN A 106 34.56 -46.53 -25.84
C ASN A 106 33.79 -45.72 -26.91
N GLN A 107 32.46 -45.70 -26.87
CA GLN A 107 31.56 -45.10 -27.86
C GLN A 107 31.25 -43.64 -27.56
N GLY A 108 32.16 -42.92 -26.89
CA GLY A 108 31.98 -41.56 -26.36
C GLY A 108 31.64 -40.45 -27.37
N PHE A 109 31.39 -40.79 -28.65
CA PHE A 109 30.82 -39.90 -29.67
C PHE A 109 29.89 -40.61 -30.68
N CYS A 110 29.63 -41.91 -30.54
CA CYS A 110 28.71 -42.65 -31.43
C CYS A 110 27.23 -42.47 -31.03
N ALA A 111 26.96 -42.02 -29.80
CA ALA A 111 25.62 -41.75 -29.29
C ALA A 111 25.26 -40.24 -29.34
N VAL A 112 25.82 -39.48 -30.29
CA VAL A 112 25.41 -38.08 -30.49
C VAL A 112 24.02 -38.08 -31.13
N MET A 113 23.02 -37.76 -30.32
CA MET A 113 21.64 -37.57 -30.77
C MET A 113 21.25 -36.11 -30.67
N PHE A 114 20.41 -35.66 -31.61
CA PHE A 114 19.82 -34.32 -31.57
C PHE A 114 18.34 -34.44 -31.19
N GLY A 115 17.88 -33.55 -30.31
CA GLY A 115 16.46 -33.32 -30.10
C GLY A 115 15.82 -32.70 -31.35
N ASP A 116 14.52 -32.92 -31.53
CA ASP A 116 13.76 -32.28 -32.61
C ASP A 116 13.54 -30.80 -32.27
N PRO A 117 14.11 -29.85 -33.05
CA PRO A 117 13.98 -28.42 -32.77
C PRO A 117 12.70 -27.81 -33.38
N THR A 118 11.87 -28.60 -34.07
CA THR A 118 10.76 -28.10 -34.89
C THR A 118 9.82 -27.18 -34.11
N ASN A 119 9.43 -27.57 -32.89
CA ASN A 119 8.49 -26.77 -32.09
C ASN A 119 9.06 -25.41 -31.69
N ASP A 120 10.34 -25.33 -31.34
CA ASP A 120 10.97 -24.07 -30.91
C ASP A 120 11.21 -23.12 -32.09
N ILE A 121 11.56 -23.69 -33.25
CA ILE A 121 11.69 -22.93 -34.50
C ILE A 121 10.34 -22.35 -34.90
N LEU A 122 9.28 -23.17 -34.87
CA LEU A 122 7.92 -22.73 -35.17
C LEU A 122 7.41 -21.70 -34.16
N ALA A 123 7.66 -21.89 -32.87
CA ALA A 123 7.31 -20.92 -31.82
C ALA A 123 8.04 -19.59 -32.00
N SER A 124 9.34 -19.62 -32.33
CA SER A 124 10.11 -18.41 -32.62
C SER A 124 9.62 -17.69 -33.89
N ALA A 125 9.25 -18.44 -34.92
CA ALA A 125 8.67 -17.88 -36.14
C ALA A 125 7.30 -17.23 -35.86
N ARG A 126 6.44 -17.90 -35.10
CA ARG A 126 5.12 -17.41 -34.66
C ARG A 126 5.26 -16.09 -33.88
N GLU A 127 6.15 -16.04 -32.90
CA GLU A 127 6.41 -14.84 -32.10
C GLU A 127 6.95 -13.68 -32.96
N LEU A 128 7.87 -13.97 -33.88
CA LEU A 128 8.42 -12.97 -34.80
C LEU A 128 7.33 -12.42 -35.72
N MET A 129 6.52 -13.28 -36.34
CA MET A 129 5.42 -12.88 -37.20
C MET A 129 4.40 -12.02 -36.44
N PHE A 130 4.00 -12.46 -35.24
CA PHE A 130 3.09 -11.71 -34.37
C PHE A 130 3.61 -10.30 -34.04
N ARG A 131 4.87 -10.19 -33.60
CA ARG A 131 5.48 -8.90 -33.27
C ARG A 131 5.62 -7.99 -34.49
N THR A 132 5.95 -8.55 -35.65
CA THR A 132 6.02 -7.77 -36.90
C THR A 132 4.65 -7.23 -37.30
N ALA A 133 3.57 -8.00 -37.10
CA ALA A 133 2.21 -7.56 -37.37
C ALA A 133 1.80 -6.40 -36.46
N ILE A 134 2.11 -6.48 -35.15
CA ILE A 134 1.84 -5.38 -34.21
C ILE A 134 2.65 -4.12 -34.56
N ALA A 135 3.92 -4.28 -34.92
CA ALA A 135 4.77 -3.15 -35.32
C ALA A 135 4.24 -2.47 -36.59
N ALA A 136 3.81 -3.26 -37.59
CA ALA A 136 3.17 -2.75 -38.80
C ALA A 136 1.84 -2.05 -38.51
N ALA A 137 1.04 -2.59 -37.56
CA ALA A 137 -0.21 -1.98 -37.11
C ALA A 137 0.00 -0.63 -36.41
N THR A 138 1.06 -0.50 -35.62
CA THR A 138 1.35 0.72 -34.85
C THR A 138 1.86 1.84 -35.75
N THR A 139 2.64 1.51 -36.78
CA THR A 139 3.27 2.49 -37.68
C THR A 139 2.31 3.08 -38.71
N ASN A 140 1.29 2.32 -39.13
CA ASN A 140 0.28 2.78 -40.07
C ASN A 140 -1.00 3.17 -39.33
N SER A 141 -1.12 4.43 -38.93
CA SER A 141 -2.30 4.99 -38.25
C SER A 141 -3.58 4.99 -39.10
N SER A 142 -3.50 4.61 -40.38
CA SER A 142 -4.63 4.44 -41.30
C SER A 142 -5.28 3.06 -41.22
N ILE A 143 -4.70 2.11 -40.47
CA ILE A 143 -5.32 0.81 -40.22
C ILE A 143 -6.53 1.06 -39.31
N GLN A 144 -7.74 0.83 -39.85
CA GLN A 144 -8.99 0.99 -39.13
C GLN A 144 -8.92 0.25 -37.79
N ALA A 145 -9.15 0.99 -36.70
CA ALA A 145 -9.29 0.39 -35.38
C ALA A 145 -10.46 -0.59 -35.42
N GLN A 146 -10.15 -1.88 -35.34
CA GLN A 146 -11.15 -2.93 -35.29
C GLN A 146 -11.67 -3.06 -33.86
N SER A 147 -12.99 -2.95 -33.68
CA SER A 147 -13.65 -3.27 -32.41
C SER A 147 -13.84 -4.78 -32.33
N VAL A 148 -13.15 -5.43 -31.40
CA VAL A 148 -13.24 -6.87 -31.16
C VAL A 148 -13.81 -7.07 -29.76
N PRO A 149 -14.81 -7.95 -29.57
CA PRO A 149 -15.29 -8.29 -28.23
C PRO A 149 -14.16 -8.92 -27.42
N ALA A 150 -13.82 -8.33 -26.28
CA ALA A 150 -12.76 -8.80 -25.40
C ALA A 150 -13.30 -8.99 -23.97
N SER A 151 -12.84 -10.05 -23.29
CA SER A 151 -13.13 -10.27 -21.88
C SER A 151 -12.07 -9.57 -21.04
N GLN A 152 -12.48 -8.61 -20.21
CA GLN A 152 -11.59 -7.86 -19.33
C GLN A 152 -11.65 -8.42 -17.90
N ILE A 153 -10.50 -8.85 -17.37
CA ILE A 153 -10.35 -9.20 -15.97
C ILE A 153 -9.65 -8.04 -15.28
N ALA A 154 -10.33 -7.39 -14.33
CA ALA A 154 -9.78 -6.27 -13.57
C ALA A 154 -9.80 -6.56 -12.06
N SER A 155 -8.71 -6.27 -11.38
CA SER A 155 -8.67 -6.28 -9.92
C SER A 155 -9.38 -5.05 -9.38
N ARG A 156 -10.48 -5.25 -8.66
CA ARG A 156 -11.23 -4.18 -7.99
C ARG A 156 -11.00 -4.26 -6.48
N ALA A 157 -10.69 -3.13 -5.85
CA ALA A 157 -10.68 -3.05 -4.40
C ALA A 157 -12.11 -3.29 -3.88
N VAL A 158 -12.32 -4.44 -3.22
CA VAL A 158 -13.55 -4.75 -2.51
C VAL A 158 -13.28 -4.50 -1.03
N TYR A 159 -13.96 -3.50 -0.47
CA TYR A 159 -13.91 -3.25 0.97
C TYR A 159 -14.83 -4.24 1.68
N ALA A 160 -14.25 -5.10 2.51
CA ALA A 160 -15.00 -5.99 3.39
C ALA A 160 -15.10 -5.38 4.79
N SER A 161 -16.30 -4.97 5.19
CA SER A 161 -16.54 -4.47 6.55
C SER A 161 -16.80 -5.61 7.52
N HIS A 162 -15.99 -5.69 8.58
CA HIS A 162 -16.17 -6.69 9.65
C HIS A 162 -17.15 -6.18 10.71
N TYR A 163 -18.45 -6.47 10.53
CA TYR A 163 -19.52 -6.00 11.41
C TYR A 163 -19.42 -6.50 12.86
N HIS A 164 -18.69 -7.59 13.13
CA HIS A 164 -18.49 -8.08 14.50
C HIS A 164 -17.74 -7.07 15.38
N PHE A 165 -16.69 -6.42 14.86
CA PHE A 165 -15.97 -5.40 15.63
C PHE A 165 -16.82 -4.15 15.86
N LEU A 166 -17.64 -3.77 14.88
CA LEU A 166 -18.59 -2.66 15.01
C LEU A 166 -19.65 -2.96 16.09
N ALA A 167 -20.20 -4.18 16.09
CA ALA A 167 -21.16 -4.61 17.09
C ALA A 167 -20.57 -4.61 18.52
N ILE A 168 -19.32 -5.09 18.68
CA ILE A 168 -18.66 -5.08 19.99
C ILE A 168 -18.39 -3.64 20.45
N ALA A 169 -17.85 -2.79 19.58
CA ALA A 169 -17.57 -1.39 19.93
C ALA A 169 -18.84 -0.61 20.32
N THR A 170 -19.94 -0.81 19.59
CA THR A 170 -21.24 -0.20 19.90
C THR A 170 -21.83 -0.72 21.21
N LEU A 171 -21.65 -1.99 21.54
CA LEU A 171 -22.09 -2.55 22.82
C LEU A 171 -21.28 -1.98 23.99
N VAL A 172 -19.94 -1.92 23.86
CA VAL A 172 -19.07 -1.35 24.92
C VAL A 172 -19.40 0.11 25.19
N THR A 173 -19.63 0.91 24.16
CA THR A 173 -20.06 2.31 24.32
C THR A 173 -21.43 2.43 24.98
N ALA A 174 -22.39 1.57 24.63
CA ALA A 174 -23.70 1.54 25.30
C ALA A 174 -23.59 1.18 26.79
N VAL A 175 -22.74 0.20 27.15
CA VAL A 175 -22.48 -0.17 28.56
C VAL A 175 -21.88 0.99 29.33
N ALA A 176 -20.93 1.72 28.75
CA ALA A 176 -20.35 2.90 29.39
C ALA A 176 -21.41 3.98 29.68
N VAL A 177 -22.32 4.23 28.72
CA VAL A 177 -23.44 5.18 28.93
C VAL A 177 -24.37 4.71 30.06
N LEU A 178 -24.68 3.41 30.13
CA LEU A 178 -25.51 2.86 31.20
C LEU A 178 -24.87 3.02 32.58
N LEU A 179 -23.56 2.77 32.70
CA LEU A 179 -22.83 2.97 33.96
C LEU A 179 -22.90 4.43 34.42
N VAL A 180 -22.74 5.39 33.50
CA VAL A 180 -22.88 6.81 33.82
C VAL A 180 -24.31 7.13 34.27
N LEU A 181 -25.34 6.61 33.60
CA LEU A 181 -26.74 6.86 33.99
C LEU A 181 -27.06 6.32 35.41
N VAL A 182 -26.49 5.18 35.80
CA VAL A 182 -26.65 4.64 37.15
C VAL A 182 -26.09 5.61 38.20
N THR A 183 -25.01 6.34 37.93
CA THR A 183 -24.49 7.34 38.88
C THR A 183 -25.44 8.51 39.12
N PHE A 184 -26.32 8.80 38.17
CA PHE A 184 -27.35 9.84 38.31
C PHE A 184 -28.66 9.31 38.91
N HIS A 185 -28.73 8.01 39.21
CA HIS A 185 -29.92 7.41 39.82
C HIS A 185 -30.09 7.92 41.25
N GLY A 186 -31.22 8.59 41.53
CA GLY A 186 -31.53 9.17 42.85
C GLY A 186 -31.39 10.69 42.94
N TYR A 187 -30.77 11.35 41.95
CA TYR A 187 -30.74 12.81 41.90
C TYR A 187 -32.14 13.44 41.79
N TRP A 188 -33.12 12.67 41.31
CA TRP A 188 -34.53 13.07 41.21
C TRP A 188 -35.28 13.11 42.54
N HIS A 189 -34.74 12.50 43.61
CA HIS A 189 -35.35 12.54 44.95
C HIS A 189 -34.93 13.75 45.78
N LEU A 190 -34.02 14.59 45.27
CA LEU A 190 -33.69 15.83 45.94
C LEU A 190 -34.90 16.77 45.84
N GLY A 191 -35.45 17.15 47.00
CA GLY A 191 -36.62 18.04 47.12
C GLY A 191 -36.39 19.48 46.65
N ARG A 192 -35.27 19.77 45.98
CA ARG A 192 -34.90 21.07 45.43
C ARG A 192 -34.19 20.89 44.09
N ARG A 193 -34.29 21.91 43.24
CA ARG A 193 -33.43 22.05 42.05
C ARG A 193 -32.00 22.29 42.51
N THR A 194 -31.15 21.26 42.40
CA THR A 194 -29.71 21.41 42.55
C THR A 194 -29.09 21.74 41.21
N THR A 195 -28.29 22.79 41.17
CA THR A 195 -27.47 23.15 40.02
C THR A 195 -26.07 22.56 40.22
N MET A 196 -25.34 22.26 39.14
CA MET A 196 -23.91 21.96 39.26
C MET A 196 -23.09 23.26 39.29
N SER A 197 -23.59 24.28 39.99
CA SER A 197 -22.87 25.55 40.09
C SER A 197 -21.64 25.39 41.00
N PRO A 198 -20.54 26.11 40.72
CA PRO A 198 -19.35 26.07 41.56
C PRO A 198 -19.62 26.47 43.02
N VAL A 199 -20.61 27.33 43.27
CA VAL A 199 -20.99 27.80 44.62
C VAL A 199 -21.69 26.70 45.41
N GLU A 200 -22.67 26.00 44.82
CA GLU A 200 -23.31 24.85 45.45
C GLU A 200 -22.30 23.70 45.66
N THR A 201 -21.41 23.49 44.70
CA THR A 201 -20.33 22.50 44.80
C THR A 201 -19.37 22.85 45.95
N ALA A 202 -18.96 24.11 46.07
CA ALA A 202 -18.11 24.58 47.17
C ALA A 202 -18.79 24.42 48.54
N LYS A 203 -20.10 24.69 48.64
CA LYS A 203 -20.88 24.42 49.85
C LYS A 203 -20.94 22.93 50.17
N ALA A 204 -21.15 22.07 49.17
CA ALA A 204 -21.16 20.61 49.33
C ALA A 204 -19.82 20.08 49.85
N PHE A 205 -18.70 20.70 49.45
CA PHE A 205 -17.37 20.43 49.99
C PHE A 205 -17.04 21.18 51.30
N ASN A 206 -18.05 21.75 51.95
CA ASN A 206 -17.93 22.45 53.23
C ASN A 206 -16.92 23.62 53.19
N ALA A 207 -16.93 24.40 52.11
CA ALA A 207 -16.04 25.55 51.95
C ALA A 207 -16.17 26.52 53.15
N PRO A 208 -15.06 27.02 53.74
CA PRO A 208 -15.08 27.83 54.96
C PRO A 208 -15.99 29.07 54.88
N LEU A 209 -16.07 29.70 53.71
CA LEU A 209 -16.88 30.90 53.46
C LEU A 209 -18.39 30.63 53.45
N LEU A 210 -18.79 29.42 53.06
CA LEU A 210 -20.18 29.02 52.92
C LEU A 210 -20.61 28.11 54.08
N ARG A 211 -19.73 27.81 55.03
CA ARG A 211 -19.98 26.83 56.10
C ARG A 211 -21.22 27.16 56.94
N ASN A 212 -21.45 28.44 57.21
CA ASN A 212 -22.55 28.91 58.05
C ASN A 212 -23.84 29.20 57.27
N ALA A 213 -23.82 29.13 55.93
CA ALA A 213 -25.00 29.30 55.08
C ALA A 213 -25.93 28.07 55.15
N ASP A 214 -27.22 28.24 54.87
CA ASP A 214 -28.18 27.13 54.89
C ASP A 214 -27.81 26.07 53.82
N SER A 215 -27.74 24.80 54.24
CA SER A 215 -27.35 23.69 53.35
C SER A 215 -28.44 23.34 52.33
N ASN A 216 -29.68 23.74 52.58
CA ASN A 216 -30.81 23.54 51.69
C ASN A 216 -31.22 24.80 50.91
N ALA A 217 -30.44 25.89 50.94
CA ALA A 217 -30.71 27.14 50.21
C ALA A 217 -30.19 27.15 48.75
N GLU A 218 -31.01 27.66 47.82
CA GLU A 218 -30.66 27.78 46.38
C GLU A 218 -29.44 28.70 46.16
N VAL A 219 -28.75 28.56 45.01
CA VAL A 219 -27.57 29.38 44.66
C VAL A 219 -27.79 30.87 44.94
N GLU A 220 -28.93 31.42 44.54
CA GLU A 220 -29.23 32.84 44.69
C GLU A 220 -29.27 33.28 46.16
N VAL A 221 -29.81 32.41 47.02
CA VAL A 221 -29.88 32.64 48.47
C VAL A 221 -28.50 32.50 49.10
N LEU A 222 -27.71 31.50 48.69
CA LEU A 222 -26.32 31.31 49.13
C LEU A 222 -25.43 32.51 48.77
N VAL A 223 -25.58 33.06 47.56
CA VAL A 223 -24.84 34.24 47.12
C VAL A 223 -25.30 35.50 47.85
N LYS A 224 -26.60 35.61 48.15
CA LYS A 224 -27.14 36.73 48.93
C LYS A 224 -26.68 36.70 50.39
N GLU A 225 -26.53 35.51 50.99
CA GLU A 225 -25.99 35.34 52.34
C GLU A 225 -24.50 35.65 52.45
N LEU A 226 -23.73 35.40 51.38
CA LEU A 226 -22.35 35.86 51.30
C LEU A 226 -22.26 37.39 51.28
N GLY A 227 -23.23 38.09 50.69
CA GLY A 227 -23.18 39.54 50.60
C GLY A 227 -22.09 40.05 49.64
N PRO A 228 -21.72 41.34 49.69
CA PRO A 228 -20.83 41.96 48.72
C PRO A 228 -19.35 41.65 49.01
N TYR A 229 -18.92 40.42 48.72
CA TYR A 229 -17.51 40.06 48.68
C TYR A 229 -16.97 40.21 47.25
N ASP A 230 -15.92 41.04 47.10
CA ASP A 230 -15.20 41.16 45.83
C ASP A 230 -14.38 39.89 45.55
N VAL A 231 -14.69 39.21 44.44
CA VAL A 231 -13.96 38.00 44.01
C VAL A 231 -12.65 38.41 43.32
N ARG A 232 -11.53 37.86 43.78
CA ARG A 232 -10.22 37.99 43.10
C ARG A 232 -9.70 36.61 42.71
N TYR A 233 -9.27 36.48 41.46
CA TYR A 233 -8.60 35.30 40.93
C TYR A 233 -7.08 35.56 40.92
N GLY A 234 -6.27 34.74 41.62
CA GLY A 234 -4.81 34.85 41.59
C GLY A 234 -4.09 33.73 42.36
N ALA A 235 -2.89 33.36 41.92
CA ALA A 235 -2.03 32.38 42.60
C ALA A 235 -0.99 33.09 43.48
N VAL A 236 -0.74 32.57 44.68
CA VAL A 236 0.29 33.05 45.62
C VAL A 236 1.29 31.91 45.90
N GLY A 237 2.58 32.20 45.83
CA GLY A 237 3.65 31.23 46.10
C GLY A 237 4.08 31.22 47.57
N CYS A 238 4.19 30.03 48.18
CA CYS A 238 4.67 29.86 49.55
C CYS A 238 6.14 29.40 49.57
N GLY A 239 6.99 30.08 50.35
CA GLY A 239 8.35 29.65 50.65
C GLY A 239 8.42 28.68 51.86
N PRO A 240 9.53 27.93 52.01
CA PRO A 240 9.69 26.90 53.05
C PRO A 240 9.97 27.57 54.40
N GLY A 241 8.91 27.96 55.11
CA GLY A 241 9.03 28.59 56.42
C GLY A 241 7.74 29.12 57.02
N GLY A 242 6.58 29.00 56.35
CA GLY A 242 5.29 29.37 56.93
C GLY A 242 5.07 30.87 57.18
N GLU A 243 6.09 31.72 56.98
CA GLU A 243 5.93 33.17 56.98
C GLU A 243 5.50 33.67 55.59
N VAL A 244 4.31 34.24 55.55
CA VAL A 244 3.68 34.81 54.35
C VAL A 244 4.31 36.17 54.06
N SER A 245 5.35 36.21 53.21
CA SER A 245 5.91 37.47 52.74
C SER A 245 5.30 37.87 51.39
N ALA A 246 4.52 38.95 51.39
CA ALA A 246 3.84 39.52 50.21
C ALA A 246 4.79 40.24 49.22
N THR A 247 6.11 40.02 49.28
CA THR A 247 7.08 40.66 48.38
C THR A 247 7.47 39.83 47.16
N ALA A 248 7.19 38.53 47.13
CA ALA A 248 7.62 37.66 46.02
C ALA A 248 6.84 37.86 44.70
N ALA A 249 5.73 38.59 44.70
CA ALA A 249 5.00 38.91 43.46
C ALA A 249 5.57 40.11 42.67
N LYS A 250 6.54 40.85 43.23
CA LYS A 250 7.23 41.93 42.49
C LYS A 250 8.52 41.48 41.81
N GLU A 251 9.14 40.36 42.21
CA GLU A 251 10.37 39.84 41.58
C GLU A 251 10.13 38.72 40.55
N PHE A 252 8.90 38.20 40.43
CA PHE A 252 8.58 37.16 39.44
C PHE A 252 8.43 37.68 37.99
N SER A 253 8.91 38.89 37.70
CA SER A 253 9.03 39.41 36.34
C SER A 253 10.50 39.53 35.87
N GLN A 254 11.49 39.18 36.69
CA GLN A 254 12.91 39.18 36.27
C GLN A 254 13.63 37.84 36.49
N VAL A 255 13.05 36.86 37.19
CA VAL A 255 13.70 35.55 37.44
C VAL A 255 12.99 34.43 36.66
N THR A 256 12.87 34.60 35.34
CA THR A 256 12.35 33.54 34.43
C THR A 256 13.47 32.86 33.63
N THR A 257 14.74 33.25 33.79
CA THR A 257 15.84 32.67 33.00
C THR A 257 16.78 31.76 33.79
N THR A 258 16.65 31.68 35.11
CA THR A 258 17.51 30.80 35.93
C THR A 258 16.68 30.24 37.06
N LEU A 259 16.20 29.00 36.91
CA LEU A 259 15.94 27.98 37.94
C LEU A 259 15.04 26.87 37.34
N LEU A 260 15.52 26.23 36.28
CA LEU A 260 15.12 24.88 35.85
C LEU A 260 15.81 23.82 36.75
N ALA A 261 15.98 24.10 38.04
CA ALA A 261 16.78 23.27 38.94
C ALA A 261 16.31 23.43 40.39
N SER A 262 15.14 22.88 40.73
CA SER A 262 14.84 22.46 42.10
C SER A 262 13.61 21.57 42.10
N ASP A 263 13.80 20.34 42.59
CA ASP A 263 12.88 19.21 42.55
C ASP A 263 12.15 19.14 43.92
N ALA A 264 10.98 19.78 44.04
CA ALA A 264 10.10 19.63 45.21
C ALA A 264 8.62 19.93 44.84
N PRO A 265 7.64 19.14 45.32
CA PRO A 265 6.24 19.26 44.92
C PRO A 265 5.56 20.42 45.66
N HIS A 266 5.26 21.51 44.96
CA HIS A 266 4.46 22.62 45.48
C HIS A 266 2.97 22.23 45.49
N GLN A 267 2.40 22.01 46.68
CA GLN A 267 0.96 21.84 46.87
C GLN A 267 0.26 23.20 46.80
N MET A 268 -0.65 23.38 45.85
CA MET A 268 -1.52 24.54 45.75
C MET A 268 -2.79 24.33 46.58
N ARG A 269 -3.07 25.25 47.51
CA ARG A 269 -4.33 25.30 48.29
C ARG A 269 -4.91 26.70 48.20
N LEU A 270 -6.21 26.79 47.91
CA LEU A 270 -6.95 28.04 47.82
C LEU A 270 -7.42 28.47 49.22
N GLU A 271 -7.08 29.69 49.64
CA GLU A 271 -7.61 30.32 50.86
C GLU A 271 -8.04 31.77 50.57
N PHE A 272 -9.11 32.22 51.24
CA PHE A 272 -9.62 33.60 51.15
C PHE A 272 -9.37 34.38 52.45
N ASN A 273 -9.23 35.69 52.28
CA ASN A 273 -8.37 36.64 53.01
C ASN A 273 -8.74 36.99 54.48
N ASN A 274 -7.72 37.41 55.25
CA ASN A 274 -7.84 38.14 56.52
C ASN A 274 -7.44 39.62 56.28
N GLN A 275 -8.16 40.58 56.86
CA GLN A 275 -8.41 41.96 56.36
C GLN A 275 -7.22 42.97 56.21
N ALA A 276 -5.96 42.58 56.08
CA ALA A 276 -4.84 43.55 56.20
C ALA A 276 -4.23 44.14 54.90
N LEU A 277 -4.65 43.76 53.69
CA LEU A 277 -3.93 44.18 52.47
C LEU A 277 -4.84 44.56 51.29
N THR A 278 -5.19 45.85 51.20
CA THR A 278 -5.84 46.46 50.03
C THR A 278 -4.82 46.77 48.93
N GLN A 279 -4.87 46.04 47.80
CA GLN A 279 -4.25 46.50 46.55
C GLN A 279 -5.34 47.08 45.63
N LEU A 280 -5.15 48.32 45.17
CA LEU A 280 -6.04 48.97 44.20
C LEU A 280 -5.99 48.24 42.84
N PRO A 281 -7.13 48.09 42.14
CA PRO A 281 -7.18 47.42 40.85
C PRO A 281 -6.39 48.18 39.77
N ARG A 282 -5.66 47.45 38.92
CA ARG A 282 -5.00 48.03 37.74
C ARG A 282 -6.05 48.47 36.72
N LYS A 283 -5.87 49.69 36.21
CA LYS A 283 -6.68 50.35 35.19
C LYS A 283 -6.79 49.47 33.94
N GLY A 284 -8.00 49.04 33.57
CA GLY A 284 -8.28 48.40 32.27
C GLY A 284 -9.21 47.18 32.29
N TRP A 285 -9.48 46.58 33.45
CA TRP A 285 -10.37 45.41 33.52
C TRP A 285 -11.80 45.85 33.87
N ARG A 286 -12.72 45.68 32.94
CA ARG A 286 -14.17 45.72 33.17
C ARG A 286 -14.72 44.33 32.91
N PHE A 287 -15.32 43.71 33.92
CA PHE A 287 -16.15 42.52 33.75
C PHE A 287 -17.60 42.96 33.94
N SER A 288 -18.42 42.76 32.91
CA SER A 288 -19.87 42.90 32.99
C SER A 288 -20.46 41.55 33.41
N GLY A 289 -21.21 41.55 34.51
CA GLY A 289 -22.27 40.58 34.75
C GLY A 289 -23.57 41.08 34.16
#